data_AF-A0A7W1TYG2-F1
#
_entry.id   AF-A0A7W1TYG2-F1
#
_cell.length_a   1.000
_cell.length_b   1.000
_cell.length_c   1.000
_cell.angle_alpha   90.00
_cell.angle_beta   90.00
_cell.angle_gamma   90.00
#
_symmetry.space_group_name_H-M   'P 1'
#
loop_
_entity.id
_entity.type
_entity.pdbx_description
1 polymer ?
#
loop_
_entity_poly.entity_id
_entity_poly.type
_entity_poly.pdbx_seq_one_letter_code
_entity_poly.pdbx_strand_id
1 'polypeptide(L)'
;MGSTSPVPGSTESITAVAGEHLPWDPAAPSCTEESVWRAALALRPHRSTLSWRSVLVVAPHPDDETLGIGATIAALNRRGASVRVLFLTDGEASHPNSPRLKQRRAGEAALALGALGLPTGRAERLRWPDGRLSDDIDGLTASVAARVVGCDTVLSTWPGDGHPDHRAAGIAARDAAARLGVGAWWYPIWAWHHERSDGHLLGSAERVPVAAIDLAAKKRALGAYRSQLTDLLGSPIVP
;
A
#
# COMPACT_ATOMS: atom_id res chain seq x y z
N MET A 1 17.40 -32.78 -25.61
CA MET A 1 18.10 -31.60 -25.06
C MET A 1 17.50 -30.37 -25.73
N GLY A 2 16.59 -29.69 -25.03
CA GLY A 2 15.99 -28.44 -25.48
C GLY A 2 16.08 -27.47 -24.32
N SER A 3 17.19 -26.73 -24.26
CA SER A 3 17.45 -25.69 -23.27
C SER A 3 16.58 -24.49 -23.61
N THR A 4 15.58 -24.20 -22.78
CA THR A 4 14.97 -22.88 -22.74
C THR A 4 15.78 -22.03 -21.78
N SER A 5 16.61 -21.15 -22.36
CA SER A 5 17.31 -20.11 -21.62
C SER A 5 16.31 -19.15 -20.97
N PRO A 6 16.57 -18.63 -19.75
CA PRO A 6 15.73 -17.63 -19.13
C PRO A 6 15.87 -16.29 -19.87
N VAL A 7 14.74 -15.63 -20.13
CA VAL A 7 14.69 -14.28 -20.69
C VAL A 7 15.10 -13.27 -19.59
N PRO A 8 16.15 -12.46 -19.78
CA PRO A 8 16.50 -11.39 -18.84
C PRO A 8 15.64 -10.16 -19.14
N GLY A 9 14.86 -9.67 -18.16
CA GLY A 9 14.19 -8.37 -18.30
C GLY A 9 12.94 -8.06 -17.50
N SER A 10 12.44 -8.91 -16.60
CA SER A 10 11.37 -8.51 -15.68
C SER A 10 11.97 -7.91 -14.40
N THR A 11 12.10 -6.60 -14.35
CA THR A 11 12.24 -5.88 -13.07
C THR A 11 10.98 -6.13 -12.26
N GLU A 12 11.09 -6.85 -11.15
CA GLU A 12 9.92 -7.28 -10.37
C GLU A 12 9.58 -6.21 -9.32
N SER A 13 8.38 -5.62 -9.37
CA SER A 13 7.75 -5.05 -8.17
C SER A 13 6.42 -5.73 -7.96
N ILE A 14 6.22 -6.22 -6.75
CA ILE A 14 5.01 -6.91 -6.34
C ILE A 14 4.52 -6.31 -5.05
N THR A 15 3.21 -6.06 -4.97
CA THR A 15 2.66 -5.45 -3.76
C THR A 15 1.15 -5.61 -3.65
N ALA A 16 0.64 -6.84 -3.71
CA ALA A 16 -0.70 -7.13 -3.19
C ALA A 16 -0.80 -8.59 -2.77
N VAL A 17 -1.04 -8.84 -1.50
CA VAL A 17 -1.24 -10.14 -0.90
C VAL A 17 -2.73 -10.35 -0.71
N ALA A 18 -3.23 -11.49 -1.21
CA ALA A 18 -4.61 -11.87 -1.03
C ALA A 18 -4.86 -12.18 0.44
N GLY A 19 -6.02 -11.79 0.96
CA GLY A 19 -6.53 -12.51 2.10
C GLY A 19 -7.97 -12.17 2.41
N GLU A 20 -8.89 -12.97 1.90
CA GLU A 20 -10.21 -13.01 2.51
C GLU A 20 -10.14 -13.73 3.88
N HIS A 21 -9.00 -14.39 4.21
CA HIS A 21 -8.85 -15.29 5.36
C HIS A 21 -7.44 -15.30 6.00
N LEU A 22 -6.83 -14.16 6.31
CA LEU A 22 -5.59 -14.15 7.10
C LEU A 22 -5.90 -14.22 8.62
N PRO A 23 -5.58 -15.32 9.32
CA PRO A 23 -5.53 -15.31 10.78
C PRO A 23 -4.37 -14.42 11.25
N TRP A 24 -4.62 -13.54 12.22
CA TRP A 24 -3.62 -12.64 12.79
C TRP A 24 -3.16 -13.15 14.16
N ASP A 25 -1.85 -13.25 14.36
CA ASP A 25 -1.23 -13.55 15.65
C ASP A 25 -0.36 -12.35 16.12
N PRO A 26 -0.75 -11.61 17.17
CA PRO A 26 0.05 -10.53 17.76
C PRO A 26 1.37 -11.00 18.37
N ALA A 27 1.50 -12.28 18.70
CA ALA A 27 2.62 -12.82 19.48
C ALA A 27 3.76 -13.38 18.61
N ALA A 28 3.62 -13.37 17.27
CA ALA A 28 4.66 -13.86 16.38
C ALA A 28 5.94 -12.99 16.48
N PRO A 29 7.07 -13.52 16.97
CA PRO A 29 8.33 -12.78 16.94
C PRO A 29 8.80 -12.63 15.49
N SER A 30 9.38 -11.48 15.14
CA SER A 30 9.92 -11.29 13.79
C SER A 30 11.17 -10.42 13.76
N CYS A 31 12.08 -10.77 12.85
CA CYS A 31 13.33 -10.09 12.52
C CYS A 31 13.88 -10.66 11.19
N THR A 32 13.06 -10.75 10.13
CA THR A 32 13.56 -11.24 8.84
C THR A 32 14.31 -10.12 8.15
N GLU A 33 15.54 -10.38 7.73
CA GLU A 33 16.27 -9.47 6.85
C GLU A 33 15.42 -9.14 5.61
N GLU A 34 15.30 -7.86 5.28
CA GLU A 34 14.42 -7.39 4.19
C GLU A 34 14.73 -8.12 2.87
N SER A 35 16.02 -8.34 2.59
CA SER A 35 16.48 -9.04 1.39
C SER A 35 15.96 -10.48 1.32
N VAL A 36 15.92 -11.20 2.45
CA VAL A 36 15.41 -12.57 2.55
C VAL A 36 13.90 -12.58 2.38
N TRP A 37 13.19 -11.65 3.04
CA TRP A 37 11.74 -11.53 2.93
C TRP A 37 11.32 -11.19 1.48
N ARG A 38 12.03 -10.25 0.83
CA ARG A 38 11.81 -9.90 -0.59
C ARG A 38 12.11 -11.05 -1.54
N ALA A 39 13.16 -11.83 -1.29
CA ALA A 39 13.46 -13.02 -2.08
C ALA A 39 12.34 -14.07 -1.97
N ALA A 40 11.79 -14.29 -0.79
CA ALA A 40 10.64 -15.18 -0.60
C ALA A 40 9.37 -14.68 -1.31
N LEU A 41 9.11 -13.36 -1.25
CA LEU A 41 8.04 -12.72 -2.02
C LEU A 41 8.23 -12.89 -3.53
N ALA A 42 9.46 -12.83 -4.03
CA ALA A 42 9.77 -13.03 -5.45
C ALA A 42 9.46 -14.46 -5.95
N LEU A 43 9.35 -15.44 -5.05
CA LEU A 43 8.99 -16.81 -5.41
C LEU A 43 7.46 -17.05 -5.43
N ARG A 44 6.65 -16.04 -5.11
CA ARG A 44 5.18 -16.18 -5.06
C ARG A 44 4.58 -16.25 -6.48
N PRO A 45 3.42 -16.90 -6.65
CA PRO A 45 2.79 -17.02 -7.95
C PRO A 45 2.36 -15.66 -8.50
N HIS A 46 2.44 -15.47 -9.82
CA HIS A 46 1.84 -14.32 -10.48
C HIS A 46 0.35 -14.51 -10.70
N ARG A 47 -0.41 -13.43 -10.49
CA ARG A 47 -1.74 -13.34 -11.08
C ARG A 47 -1.60 -13.35 -12.59
N SER A 48 -2.33 -14.26 -13.22
CA SER A 48 -2.45 -14.32 -14.68
C SER A 48 -3.13 -13.07 -15.24
N THR A 49 -4.06 -12.47 -14.49
CA THR A 49 -4.79 -11.26 -14.89
C THR A 49 -5.10 -10.33 -13.70
N LEU A 50 -5.15 -9.03 -13.97
CA LEU A 50 -5.74 -8.03 -13.07
C LEU A 50 -7.15 -7.71 -13.56
N SER A 51 -8.16 -8.23 -12.86
CA SER A 51 -9.57 -8.07 -13.21
C SER A 51 -10.27 -6.93 -12.45
N TRP A 52 -9.58 -6.27 -11.53
CA TRP A 52 -10.14 -5.16 -10.75
C TRP A 52 -10.38 -3.95 -11.65
N ARG A 53 -11.61 -3.43 -11.66
CA ARG A 53 -12.03 -2.32 -12.52
C ARG A 53 -12.28 -1.05 -11.72
N SER A 54 -12.71 -1.16 -10.48
CA SER A 54 -13.01 -0.03 -9.60
C SER A 54 -12.37 -0.25 -8.23
N VAL A 55 -11.21 0.37 -8.01
CA VAL A 55 -10.36 0.09 -6.86
C VAL A 55 -10.31 1.28 -5.92
N LEU A 56 -10.49 1.02 -4.62
CA LEU A 56 -10.13 1.95 -3.56
C LEU A 56 -8.81 1.50 -2.93
N VAL A 57 -7.80 2.35 -2.94
CA VAL A 57 -6.58 2.19 -2.15
C VAL A 57 -6.76 2.98 -0.86
N VAL A 58 -6.75 2.30 0.26
CA VAL A 58 -6.73 2.92 1.59
C VAL A 58 -5.28 2.95 2.06
N ALA A 59 -4.77 4.15 2.34
CA ALA A 59 -3.41 4.39 2.80
C ALA A 59 -3.48 5.09 4.16
N PRO A 60 -2.88 4.52 5.22
CA PRO A 60 -2.79 5.17 6.52
C PRO A 60 -2.16 6.56 6.41
N HIS A 61 -1.01 6.66 5.72
CA HIS A 61 -0.22 7.87 5.56
C HIS A 61 0.05 8.19 4.08
N PRO A 62 0.33 9.46 3.72
CA PRO A 62 0.72 9.83 2.37
C PRO A 62 2.14 9.39 2.01
N ASP A 63 2.30 8.22 1.39
CA ASP A 63 3.52 7.58 0.89
C ASP A 63 3.32 6.06 0.84
N ASP A 64 2.55 5.50 1.78
CA ASP A 64 2.24 4.07 1.88
C ASP A 64 1.71 3.48 0.56
N GLU A 65 0.81 4.19 -0.13
CA GLU A 65 0.24 3.74 -1.39
C GLU A 65 1.31 3.62 -2.49
N THR A 66 2.31 4.49 -2.45
CA THR A 66 3.40 4.52 -3.42
C THR A 66 4.49 3.51 -3.03
N LEU A 67 4.89 3.49 -1.75
CA LEU A 67 5.89 2.58 -1.18
C LEU A 67 5.46 1.12 -1.33
N GLY A 68 4.24 0.83 -0.91
CA GLY A 68 3.60 -0.43 -1.16
C GLY A 68 3.35 -0.54 -2.66
N ILE A 69 2.24 0.01 -3.13
CA ILE A 69 1.59 -0.47 -4.35
C ILE A 69 1.68 0.46 -5.56
N GLY A 70 2.61 1.43 -5.57
CA GLY A 70 2.64 2.47 -6.62
C GLY A 70 2.66 1.93 -8.05
N ALA A 71 3.41 0.85 -8.30
CA ALA A 71 3.47 0.22 -9.62
C ALA A 71 2.14 -0.50 -9.98
N THR A 72 1.45 -1.07 -8.99
CA THR A 72 0.11 -1.63 -9.16
C THR A 72 -0.90 -0.55 -9.50
N ILE A 73 -0.86 0.60 -8.82
CA ILE A 73 -1.71 1.76 -9.12
C ILE A 73 -1.49 2.23 -10.56
N ALA A 74 -0.23 2.41 -10.97
CA ALA A 74 0.11 2.81 -12.33
C ALA A 74 -0.37 1.77 -13.38
N ALA A 75 -0.18 0.48 -13.10
CA ALA A 75 -0.61 -0.60 -13.99
C ALA A 75 -2.14 -0.67 -14.13
N LEU A 76 -2.89 -0.52 -13.03
CA LEU A 76 -4.35 -0.50 -13.02
C LEU A 76 -4.89 0.69 -13.83
N ASN A 77 -4.37 1.89 -13.57
CA ASN A 77 -4.76 3.10 -14.28
C ASN A 77 -4.47 3.00 -15.79
N ARG A 78 -3.29 2.49 -16.16
CA ARG A 78 -2.91 2.26 -17.57
C ARG A 78 -3.81 1.25 -18.29
N ARG A 79 -4.39 0.30 -17.54
CA ARG A 79 -5.36 -0.69 -18.05
C ARG A 79 -6.81 -0.17 -18.03
N GLY A 80 -7.03 1.09 -17.67
CA GLY A 80 -8.35 1.72 -17.66
C GLY A 80 -9.19 1.42 -16.42
N ALA A 81 -8.61 0.86 -15.35
CA ALA A 81 -9.31 0.73 -14.08
C ALA A 81 -9.48 2.09 -13.41
N SER A 82 -10.63 2.33 -12.80
CA SER A 82 -10.89 3.50 -11.97
C SER A 82 -10.26 3.29 -10.60
N VAL A 83 -9.08 3.88 -10.37
CA VAL A 83 -8.39 3.86 -9.08
C VAL A 83 -8.67 5.15 -8.30
N ARG A 84 -9.05 5.01 -7.03
CA ARG A 84 -9.13 6.09 -6.05
C ARG A 84 -8.20 5.80 -4.89
N VAL A 85 -7.63 6.84 -4.29
CA VAL A 85 -6.78 6.75 -3.10
C VAL A 85 -7.44 7.52 -1.96
N LEU A 86 -7.51 6.89 -0.79
CA LEU A 86 -8.04 7.44 0.44
C LEU A 86 -6.90 7.46 1.47
N PHE A 87 -6.41 8.65 1.76
CA PHE A 87 -5.47 8.86 2.86
C PHE A 87 -6.25 9.03 4.16
N LEU A 88 -5.96 8.22 5.17
CA LEU A 88 -6.65 8.28 6.45
C LEU A 88 -6.15 9.47 7.28
N THR A 89 -4.84 9.69 7.31
CA THR A 89 -4.18 10.79 8.02
C THR A 89 -3.49 11.75 7.04
N ASP A 90 -2.92 12.85 7.54
CA ASP A 90 -2.02 13.72 6.76
C ASP A 90 -0.54 13.37 7.00
N GLY A 91 -0.24 12.32 7.77
CA GLY A 91 1.12 11.92 8.11
C GLY A 91 1.89 12.96 8.95
N GLU A 92 1.15 13.77 9.71
CA GLU A 92 1.65 14.94 10.40
C GLU A 92 2.52 14.69 11.63
N ALA A 93 2.54 13.46 12.15
CA ALA A 93 3.33 13.10 13.32
C ALA A 93 4.77 12.70 12.96
N SER A 94 5.07 12.50 11.66
CA SER A 94 6.41 12.14 11.17
C SER A 94 7.50 13.14 11.54
N HIS A 95 7.19 14.44 11.54
CA HIS A 95 8.14 15.51 11.90
C HIS A 95 7.43 16.54 12.79
N PRO A 96 7.31 16.29 14.11
CA PRO A 96 6.49 17.09 15.02
C PRO A 96 6.83 18.58 15.06
N ASN A 97 8.09 18.93 14.75
CA ASN A 97 8.60 20.30 14.77
C ASN A 97 8.54 21.00 13.40
N SER A 98 8.05 20.34 12.34
CA SER A 98 7.99 20.92 11.01
C SER A 98 6.68 21.71 10.78
N PRO A 99 6.74 23.04 10.64
CA PRO A 99 5.55 23.82 10.33
C PRO A 99 4.99 23.44 8.96
N ARG A 100 3.66 23.47 8.83
CA ARG A 100 2.93 23.20 7.58
C ARG A 100 3.17 21.82 6.97
N LEU A 101 3.59 20.83 7.77
CA LEU A 101 3.86 19.47 7.29
C LEU A 101 2.65 18.85 6.59
N LYS A 102 1.44 19.02 7.14
CA LYS A 102 0.18 18.57 6.53
C LYS A 102 0.01 19.06 5.09
N GLN A 103 0.23 20.36 4.86
CA GLN A 103 0.11 20.96 3.53
C GLN A 103 1.21 20.46 2.59
N ARG A 104 2.44 20.30 3.10
CA ARG A 104 3.55 19.74 2.34
C ARG A 104 3.24 18.31 1.88
N ARG A 105 2.92 17.41 2.82
CA ARG A 105 2.62 16.01 2.51
C ARG A 105 1.41 15.87 1.58
N ALA A 106 0.38 16.71 1.72
CA ALA A 106 -0.72 16.74 0.77
C ALA A 106 -0.29 17.12 -0.67
N GLY A 107 0.64 18.07 -0.81
CA GLY A 107 1.21 18.44 -2.10
C GLY A 107 2.11 17.36 -2.69
N GLU A 108 2.94 16.73 -1.85
CA GLU A 108 3.80 15.60 -2.24
C GLU A 108 2.96 14.41 -2.72
N ALA A 109 1.90 14.08 -2.01
CA ALA A 109 0.96 13.03 -2.41
C ALA A 109 0.29 13.34 -3.75
N ALA A 110 -0.17 14.57 -3.97
CA ALA A 110 -0.76 14.97 -5.25
C ALA A 110 0.23 14.82 -6.41
N LEU A 111 1.50 15.18 -6.21
CA LEU A 111 2.56 15.01 -7.20
C LEU A 111 2.88 13.52 -7.44
N ALA A 112 2.96 12.71 -6.38
CA ALA A 112 3.19 11.28 -6.47
C ALA A 112 2.09 10.58 -7.28
N LEU A 113 0.82 10.82 -6.94
CA LEU A 113 -0.32 10.23 -7.64
C LEU A 113 -0.40 10.68 -9.10
N GLY A 114 -0.05 11.94 -9.40
CA GLY A 114 0.09 12.43 -10.77
C GLY A 114 1.19 11.68 -11.54
N ALA A 115 2.33 11.39 -10.91
CA ALA A 115 3.40 10.59 -11.52
C ALA A 115 3.02 9.12 -11.73
N LEU A 116 2.08 8.58 -10.95
CA LEU A 116 1.43 7.27 -11.17
C LEU A 116 0.35 7.33 -12.27
N GLY A 117 0.08 8.51 -12.82
CA GLY A 117 -0.87 8.72 -13.91
C GLY A 117 -2.31 8.92 -13.46
N LEU A 118 -2.59 9.06 -12.16
CA LEU A 118 -3.94 9.32 -11.68
C LEU A 118 -4.34 10.78 -11.98
N PRO A 119 -5.54 11.03 -12.52
CA PRO A 119 -6.04 12.39 -12.71
C PRO A 119 -6.33 13.08 -11.37
N THR A 120 -6.39 14.41 -11.41
CA THR A 120 -6.79 15.23 -10.26
C THR A 120 -8.18 14.80 -9.74
N GLY A 121 -8.36 14.81 -8.41
CA GLY A 121 -9.62 14.43 -7.78
C GLY A 121 -9.80 12.92 -7.53
N ARG A 122 -8.79 12.10 -7.83
CA ARG A 122 -8.76 10.67 -7.46
C ARG A 122 -8.25 10.40 -6.05
N ALA A 123 -7.91 11.44 -5.30
CA ALA A 123 -7.43 11.35 -3.94
C ALA A 123 -8.37 12.07 -2.98
N GLU A 124 -8.64 11.45 -1.84
CA GLU A 124 -9.35 12.05 -0.71
C GLU A 124 -8.51 11.90 0.57
N ARG A 125 -8.54 12.91 1.44
CA ARG A 125 -7.86 12.89 2.74
C ARG A 125 -8.91 13.04 3.84
N LEU A 126 -9.03 12.03 4.70
CA LEU A 126 -9.98 12.05 5.83
C LEU A 126 -9.46 12.84 7.03
N ARG A 127 -8.15 12.98 7.17
CA ARG A 127 -7.48 13.76 8.21
C ARG A 127 -7.80 13.29 9.64
N TRP A 128 -7.93 11.97 9.81
CA TRP A 128 -7.84 11.37 11.12
C TRP A 128 -6.48 11.68 11.75
N PRO A 129 -6.37 11.76 13.10
CA PRO A 129 -5.11 12.09 13.74
C PRO A 129 -4.08 10.98 13.51
N ASP A 130 -2.91 11.36 12.99
CA ASP A 130 -1.77 10.47 12.79
C ASP A 130 -1.31 9.84 14.12
N GLY A 131 -1.11 8.52 14.12
CA GLY A 131 -0.79 7.67 15.26
C GLY A 131 -1.98 7.25 16.11
N ARG A 132 -3.21 7.64 15.74
CA ARG A 132 -4.43 7.45 16.57
C ARG A 132 -5.61 6.86 15.80
N LEU A 133 -5.38 6.18 14.68
CA LEU A 133 -6.48 5.58 13.90
C LEU A 133 -7.25 4.51 14.67
N SER A 134 -6.62 3.87 15.65
CA SER A 134 -7.24 2.84 16.50
C SER A 134 -8.19 3.39 17.57
N ASP A 135 -8.19 4.70 17.83
CA ASP A 135 -8.97 5.30 18.91
C ASP A 135 -10.49 5.20 18.67
N ASP A 136 -10.90 5.13 17.40
CA ASP A 136 -12.29 4.92 16.97
C ASP A 136 -12.33 4.06 15.71
N ILE A 137 -12.09 2.75 15.89
CA ILE A 137 -12.05 1.79 14.78
C ILE A 137 -13.42 1.65 14.09
N ASP A 138 -14.52 1.81 14.82
CA ASP A 138 -15.87 1.71 14.26
C ASP A 138 -16.19 2.91 13.37
N GLY A 139 -15.89 4.12 13.83
CA GLY A 139 -16.01 5.35 13.04
C GLY A 139 -15.08 5.37 11.84
N LEU A 140 -13.84 4.86 11.99
CA LEU A 140 -12.91 4.68 10.88
C LEU A 140 -13.47 3.71 9.84
N THR A 141 -13.98 2.55 10.27
CA THR A 141 -14.58 1.55 9.39
C THR A 141 -15.80 2.09 8.66
N ALA A 142 -16.68 2.84 9.35
CA ALA A 142 -17.82 3.49 8.73
C ALA A 142 -17.38 4.51 7.66
N SER A 143 -16.32 5.29 7.94
CA SER A 143 -15.75 6.26 7.00
C SER A 143 -15.17 5.58 5.76
N VAL A 144 -14.43 4.48 5.93
CA VAL A 144 -13.89 3.68 4.83
C VAL A 144 -15.02 3.04 4.02
N ALA A 145 -16.01 2.42 4.67
CA ALA A 145 -17.16 1.81 4.02
C ALA A 145 -17.92 2.80 3.11
N ALA A 146 -18.12 4.04 3.58
CA ALA A 146 -18.74 5.08 2.77
C ALA A 146 -17.98 5.41 1.48
N ARG A 147 -16.66 5.17 1.43
CA ARG A 147 -15.83 5.36 0.22
C ARG A 147 -15.68 4.10 -0.62
N VAL A 148 -15.86 2.92 -0.04
CA VAL A 148 -15.81 1.63 -0.75
C VAL A 148 -17.04 1.45 -1.67
N VAL A 149 -18.17 2.10 -1.36
CA VAL A 149 -19.36 2.08 -2.24
C VAL A 149 -18.99 2.38 -3.70
N GLY A 150 -19.37 1.48 -4.61
CA GLY A 150 -19.09 1.58 -6.04
C GLY A 150 -17.73 1.02 -6.48
N CYS A 151 -16.90 0.52 -5.56
CA CYS A 151 -15.70 -0.26 -5.88
C CYS A 151 -16.02 -1.75 -5.97
N ASP A 152 -15.21 -2.49 -6.73
CA ASP A 152 -15.20 -3.95 -6.73
C ASP A 152 -14.08 -4.52 -5.85
N THR A 153 -13.11 -3.69 -5.45
CA THR A 153 -11.96 -4.10 -4.65
C THR A 153 -11.44 -2.96 -3.78
N VAL A 154 -11.02 -3.29 -2.56
CA VAL A 154 -10.25 -2.42 -1.67
C VAL A 154 -8.86 -3.00 -1.43
N LEU A 155 -7.85 -2.14 -1.46
CA LEU A 155 -6.45 -2.45 -1.13
C LEU A 155 -6.07 -1.63 0.11
N SER A 156 -5.44 -2.24 1.12
CA SER A 156 -4.98 -1.51 2.32
C SER A 156 -3.66 -2.06 2.85
N THR A 157 -3.02 -1.38 3.79
CA THR A 157 -1.83 -1.92 4.47
C THR A 157 -2.17 -3.20 5.24
N TRP A 158 -1.22 -4.13 5.31
CA TRP A 158 -1.41 -5.37 6.05
C TRP A 158 -1.64 -5.14 7.54
N PRO A 159 -2.64 -5.78 8.20
CA PRO A 159 -2.85 -5.60 9.63
C PRO A 159 -1.67 -6.03 10.52
N GLY A 160 -0.80 -6.91 10.01
CA GLY A 160 0.39 -7.39 10.71
C GLY A 160 1.64 -6.53 10.52
N ASP A 161 1.55 -5.39 9.83
CA ASP A 161 2.70 -4.57 9.42
C ASP A 161 3.42 -3.83 10.57
N GLY A 162 2.99 -4.04 11.83
CA GLY A 162 3.63 -3.52 13.04
C GLY A 162 3.20 -2.13 13.47
N HIS A 163 2.91 -1.23 12.52
CA HIS A 163 2.44 0.12 12.83
C HIS A 163 0.94 0.12 13.25
N PRO A 164 0.54 0.79 14.35
CA PRO A 164 -0.84 0.81 14.81
C PRO A 164 -1.83 1.38 13.77
N ASP A 165 -1.45 2.43 13.05
CA ASP A 165 -2.28 2.97 11.97
C ASP A 165 -2.40 2.02 10.77
N HIS A 166 -1.33 1.29 10.42
CA HIS A 166 -1.40 0.29 9.35
C HIS A 166 -2.36 -0.84 9.72
N ARG A 167 -2.32 -1.25 11.00
CA ARG A 167 -3.27 -2.21 11.58
C ARG A 167 -4.71 -1.70 11.48
N ALA A 168 -4.98 -0.50 11.96
CA ALA A 168 -6.31 0.08 11.97
C ALA A 168 -6.86 0.22 10.54
N ALA A 169 -6.05 0.70 9.59
CA ALA A 169 -6.43 0.82 8.18
C ALA A 169 -6.74 -0.53 7.52
N GLY A 170 -5.92 -1.55 7.80
CA GLY A 170 -6.11 -2.89 7.28
C GLY A 170 -7.39 -3.55 7.81
N ILE A 171 -7.69 -3.38 9.10
CA ILE A 171 -8.93 -3.85 9.75
C ILE A 171 -10.15 -3.12 9.19
N ALA A 172 -10.10 -1.78 9.13
CA ALA A 172 -11.21 -0.96 8.64
C ALA A 172 -11.54 -1.29 7.17
N ALA A 173 -10.52 -1.49 6.32
CA ALA A 173 -10.72 -1.89 4.94
C ALA A 173 -11.35 -3.29 4.81
N ARG A 174 -10.88 -4.27 5.60
CA ARG A 174 -11.45 -5.63 5.65
C ARG A 174 -12.92 -5.60 6.02
N ASP A 175 -13.25 -4.91 7.11
CA ASP A 175 -14.61 -4.92 7.66
C ASP A 175 -15.57 -4.11 6.77
N ALA A 176 -15.09 -3.02 6.17
CA ALA A 176 -15.82 -2.30 5.14
C ALA A 176 -16.11 -3.16 3.90
N ALA A 177 -15.12 -3.92 3.43
CA ALA A 177 -15.26 -4.80 2.28
C ALA A 177 -16.26 -5.94 2.55
N ALA A 178 -16.15 -6.58 3.72
CA ALA A 178 -17.07 -7.63 4.15
C ALA A 178 -18.52 -7.13 4.25
N ARG A 179 -18.74 -5.92 4.79
CA ARG A 179 -20.07 -5.28 4.86
C ARG A 179 -20.70 -5.03 3.49
N LEU A 180 -19.89 -4.80 2.46
CA LEU A 180 -20.33 -4.44 1.11
C LEU A 180 -20.21 -5.59 0.10
N GLY A 181 -19.67 -6.74 0.49
CA GLY A 181 -19.48 -7.90 -0.38
C GLY A 181 -18.47 -7.66 -1.51
N VAL A 182 -17.42 -6.87 -1.27
CA VAL A 182 -16.35 -6.59 -2.24
C VAL A 182 -15.03 -7.25 -1.83
N GLY A 183 -14.10 -7.44 -2.77
CA GLY A 183 -12.81 -8.07 -2.46
C GLY A 183 -11.89 -7.16 -1.62
N ALA A 184 -11.16 -7.74 -0.67
CA ALA A 184 -10.16 -7.05 0.14
C ALA A 184 -8.76 -7.66 -0.05
N TRP A 185 -7.75 -6.81 -0.20
CA TRP A 185 -6.36 -7.23 -0.35
C TRP A 185 -5.45 -6.33 0.47
N TRP A 186 -4.30 -6.88 0.84
CA TRP A 186 -3.32 -6.15 1.64
C TRP A 186 -2.00 -5.95 0.94
N TYR A 187 -1.26 -4.94 1.37
CA TYR A 187 0.11 -4.75 0.94
C TYR A 187 1.04 -4.47 2.13
N PRO A 188 2.26 -5.01 2.10
CA PRO A 188 3.27 -4.72 3.13
C PRO A 188 3.88 -3.33 2.91
N ILE A 189 4.22 -2.66 4.02
CA ILE A 189 5.14 -1.52 4.04
C ILE A 189 6.39 -1.90 4.85
N TRP A 190 6.20 -2.46 6.05
CA TRP A 190 7.25 -2.84 6.98
C TRP A 190 7.20 -4.32 7.40
N ALA A 191 6.40 -5.14 6.69
CA ALA A 191 6.10 -6.52 7.08
C ALA A 191 7.31 -7.40 7.45
N TRP A 192 8.49 -7.22 6.87
CA TRP A 192 9.68 -8.03 7.21
C TRP A 192 10.18 -7.83 8.65
N HIS A 193 9.87 -6.69 9.27
CA HIS A 193 10.10 -6.45 10.70
C HIS A 193 9.13 -7.24 11.58
N HIS A 194 7.97 -7.65 11.05
CA HIS A 194 6.88 -8.26 11.80
C HIS A 194 6.43 -9.64 11.26
N GLU A 195 7.14 -10.18 10.26
CA GLU A 195 6.87 -11.47 9.67
C GLU A 195 8.14 -12.24 9.24
N ARG A 196 8.06 -13.57 9.34
CA ARG A 196 9.02 -14.53 8.76
C ARG A 196 8.88 -14.64 7.24
N SER A 197 9.94 -15.08 6.56
CA SER A 197 9.93 -15.35 5.11
C SER A 197 9.00 -16.51 4.70
N ASP A 198 8.51 -17.30 5.65
CA ASP A 198 7.52 -18.37 5.51
C ASP A 198 6.19 -18.06 6.23
N GLY A 199 5.96 -16.78 6.58
CA GLY A 199 4.79 -16.33 7.32
C GLY A 199 3.48 -16.30 6.53
N HIS A 200 2.40 -15.93 7.21
CA HIS A 200 1.03 -15.97 6.72
C HIS A 200 0.76 -15.08 5.50
N LEU A 201 1.22 -13.83 5.51
CA LEU A 201 1.12 -12.88 4.41
C LEU A 201 1.83 -13.47 3.18
N LEU A 202 3.07 -13.94 3.30
CA LEU A 202 3.76 -14.58 2.16
C LEU A 202 3.12 -15.90 1.74
N GLY A 203 2.51 -16.64 2.67
CA GLY A 203 1.77 -17.87 2.39
C GLY A 203 0.61 -17.68 1.41
N SER A 204 -0.08 -16.53 1.45
CA SER A 204 -1.20 -16.18 0.57
C SER A 204 -0.88 -15.07 -0.45
N ALA A 205 0.40 -14.68 -0.57
CA ALA A 205 0.81 -13.59 -1.43
C ALA A 205 0.72 -13.96 -2.92
N GLU A 206 0.22 -13.03 -3.71
CA GLU A 206 0.24 -13.10 -5.17
C GLU A 206 1.05 -11.93 -5.74
N ARG A 207 1.62 -12.18 -6.91
CA ARG A 207 2.45 -11.21 -7.63
C ARG A 207 1.61 -10.52 -8.69
N VAL A 208 1.41 -9.20 -8.55
CA VAL A 208 0.68 -8.41 -9.55
C VAL A 208 1.56 -8.16 -10.78
N PRO A 209 1.09 -8.48 -12.00
CA PRO A 209 1.87 -8.25 -13.21
C PRO A 209 1.93 -6.74 -13.52
N VAL A 210 3.13 -6.17 -13.48
CA VAL A 210 3.42 -4.78 -13.84
C VAL A 210 4.46 -4.73 -14.96
N ALA A 211 4.46 -3.65 -15.74
CA ALA A 211 5.46 -3.39 -16.77
C ALA A 211 6.57 -2.46 -16.27
N ALA A 212 7.70 -2.41 -16.99
CA ALA A 212 8.81 -1.50 -16.67
C ALA A 212 8.39 -0.02 -16.59
N ILE A 213 7.38 0.39 -17.36
CA ILE A 213 6.84 1.76 -17.30
C ILE A 213 6.10 2.04 -15.99
N ASP A 214 5.42 1.05 -15.42
CA ASP A 214 4.68 1.16 -14.15
C ASP A 214 5.66 1.27 -12.98
N LEU A 215 6.77 0.54 -13.05
CA LEU A 215 7.91 0.64 -12.14
C LEU A 215 8.62 1.99 -12.21
N ALA A 216 8.86 2.49 -13.43
CA ALA A 216 9.43 3.82 -13.61
C ALA A 216 8.49 4.91 -13.07
N ALA A 217 7.17 4.73 -13.21
CA ALA A 217 6.17 5.62 -12.61
C ALA A 217 6.25 5.57 -11.08
N LYS A 218 6.28 4.38 -10.46
CA LYS A 218 6.49 4.23 -9.00
C LYS A 218 7.76 4.94 -8.55
N LYS A 219 8.89 4.75 -9.24
CA LYS A 219 10.17 5.40 -8.88
C LYS A 219 10.08 6.94 -8.93
N ARG A 220 9.43 7.50 -9.95
CA ARG A 220 9.19 8.96 -10.03
C ARG A 220 8.26 9.45 -8.93
N ALA A 221 7.19 8.70 -8.64
CA ALA A 221 6.24 9.03 -7.60
C ALA A 221 6.88 9.04 -6.21
N LEU A 222 7.75 8.06 -5.91
CA LEU A 222 8.53 8.05 -4.66
C LEU A 222 9.32 9.34 -4.49
N GLY A 223 10.00 9.80 -5.54
CA GLY A 223 10.78 11.05 -5.50
C GLY A 223 9.98 12.32 -5.16
N ALA A 224 8.64 12.28 -5.17
CA ALA A 224 7.81 13.40 -4.74
C ALA A 224 7.75 13.55 -3.21
N TYR A 225 7.89 12.47 -2.43
CA TYR A 225 7.82 12.46 -0.96
C TYR A 225 9.12 12.94 -0.31
N ARG A 226 9.57 14.13 -0.70
CA ARG A 226 10.86 14.71 -0.26
C ARG A 226 10.93 14.87 1.25
N SER A 227 9.82 15.23 1.90
CA SER A 227 9.78 15.34 3.36
C SER A 227 10.09 14.04 4.09
N GLN A 228 9.92 12.88 3.45
CA GLN A 228 10.10 11.57 4.07
C GLN A 228 11.42 10.90 3.66
N LEU A 229 11.90 11.17 2.43
CA LEU A 229 13.07 10.52 1.83
C LEU A 229 14.39 11.31 1.96
N THR A 230 14.34 12.54 2.46
CA THR A 230 15.53 13.41 2.52
C THR A 230 15.71 13.97 3.92
N ASP A 231 16.90 14.51 4.19
CA ASP A 231 17.23 15.14 5.46
C ASP A 231 16.63 16.55 5.63
N LEU A 232 15.74 16.96 4.71
CA LEU A 232 15.16 18.31 4.63
C LEU A 232 14.54 18.79 5.95
N LEU A 233 13.98 17.87 6.73
CA LEU A 233 13.24 18.16 7.98
C LEU A 233 13.83 17.45 9.21
N GLY A 234 14.98 16.79 9.08
CA GLY A 234 15.54 15.86 10.07
C GLY A 234 15.91 14.53 9.44
N SER A 235 16.12 13.47 10.24
CA SER A 235 16.42 12.15 9.69
C SER A 235 15.28 11.66 8.76
N PRO A 236 15.60 11.06 7.60
CA PRO A 236 14.59 10.44 6.75
C PRO A 236 13.77 9.40 7.53
N ILE A 237 12.46 9.39 7.28
CA ILE A 237 11.52 8.44 7.89
C ILE A 237 11.48 7.15 7.07
N VAL A 238 11.59 7.29 5.75
CA VAL A 238 11.63 6.18 4.81
C VAL A 238 13.10 5.98 4.38
N PRO A 239 13.62 4.75 4.45
CA PRO A 239 15.00 4.44 4.11
C PRO A 239 15.32 4.59 2.61
#